data_AF-A0A0S8D500-F1
#
_entry.id   AF-A0A0S8D500-F1
#
_cell.length_a   1.000
_cell.length_b   1.000
_cell.length_c   1.000
_cell.angle_alpha   90.00
_cell.angle_beta   90.00
_cell.angle_gamma   90.00
#
_symmetry.space_group_name_H-M   'P 1'
#
loop_
_entity.id
_entity.type
_entity.pdbx_description
1 polymer ?
#
loop_
_entity_poly.entity_id
_entity_poly.type
_entity_poly.pdbx_seq_one_letter_code
_entity_poly.pdbx_strand_id
1 'polypeptide(L)' 'MAIADFFDALRSRRPYRESWEVEKIFALMVKNSGTAFNPLLLDHFIKSIRATLSLPEETQEVRG' A
#
# COMPACT_ATOMS: atom_id res chain seq x y z
N MET A 1 -6.94 -10.71 -8.31
CA MET A 1 -6.69 -9.32 -8.74
C MET A 1 -5.27 -8.96 -8.33
N ALA A 2 -4.45 -8.40 -9.21
CA ALA A 2 -3.07 -8.10 -8.85
C ALA A 2 -3.00 -6.93 -7.86
N ILE A 3 -1.96 -6.93 -7.03
CA ILE A 3 -1.68 -5.87 -6.03
C ILE A 3 -1.62 -4.49 -6.71
N ALA A 4 -0.98 -4.41 -7.87
CA ALA A 4 -0.85 -3.18 -8.65
C ALA A 4 -2.20 -2.67 -9.18
N ASP A 5 -3.05 -3.54 -9.74
CA ASP A 5 -4.38 -3.17 -10.23
C ASP A 5 -5.27 -2.63 -9.10
N PHE A 6 -5.20 -3.25 -7.93
CA PHE A 6 -5.94 -2.80 -6.76
C PHE A 6 -5.48 -1.43 -6.27
N PHE A 7 -4.16 -1.22 -6.20
CA PHE A 7 -3.56 0.06 -5.81
C PHE A 7 -3.96 1.17 -6.79
N ASP A 8 -3.85 0.94 -8.10
CA ASP A 8 -4.22 1.92 -9.12
C ASP A 8 -5.72 2.24 -9.08
N ALA A 9 -6.59 1.24 -8.95
CA ALA A 9 -8.03 1.46 -8.86
C ALA A 9 -8.45 2.31 -7.65
N LEU A 10 -7.74 2.20 -6.52
CA LEU A 10 -7.96 3.01 -5.33
C LEU A 10 -7.39 4.44 -5.48
N ARG A 11 -6.25 4.59 -6.16
CA ARG A 11 -5.62 5.89 -6.43
C ARG A 11 -6.37 6.70 -7.50
N SER A 12 -6.96 6.02 -8.49
CA SER A 12 -7.65 6.61 -9.63
C SER A 12 -9.06 7.15 -9.32
N ARG A 13 -9.62 6.88 -8.12
CA ARG A 13 -10.91 7.43 -7.69
C ARG A 13 -10.79 8.90 -7.22
N ARG A 14 -10.70 9.77 -8.24
CA ARG A 14 -11.03 11.23 -8.32
C ARG A 14 -9.93 12.25 -7.97
N PRO A 15 -9.60 13.19 -8.88
CA PRO A 15 -8.73 14.34 -8.64
C PRO A 15 -9.39 15.51 -7.86
N TYR A 16 -10.64 15.35 -7.40
CA TYR A 16 -11.43 16.44 -6.77
C TYR A 16 -12.03 16.09 -5.40
N ARG A 17 -11.83 14.87 -4.91
CA ARG A 17 -12.01 14.51 -3.51
C ARG A 17 -10.65 13.95 -3.12
N GLU A 18 -9.99 14.60 -2.17
CA GLU A 18 -8.68 14.24 -1.61
C GLU A 18 -8.24 12.87 -2.08
N SER A 19 -7.25 12.83 -3.00
CA SER A 19 -6.55 11.60 -3.35
C SER A 19 -6.39 10.80 -2.07
N TRP A 20 -6.93 9.58 -2.03
CA TRP A 20 -6.83 8.76 -0.83
C TRP A 20 -5.37 8.77 -0.40
N GLU A 21 -5.11 9.24 0.82
CA GLU A 21 -3.76 9.25 1.37
C GLU A 21 -3.17 7.86 1.17
N VAL A 22 -2.02 7.78 0.53
CA VAL A 22 -1.38 6.52 0.13
C VAL A 22 -1.27 5.56 1.33
N GLU A 23 -1.09 6.13 2.53
CA GLU A 23 -1.13 5.45 3.83
C GLU A 23 -2.45 4.73 4.12
N LYS A 24 -3.61 5.31 3.79
CA LYS A 24 -4.93 4.65 3.94
C LYS A 24 -5.09 3.48 2.99
N ILE A 25 -4.54 3.61 1.77
CA ILE A 25 -4.52 2.52 0.80
C ILE A 25 -3.65 1.38 1.33
N PHE A 26 -2.45 1.68 1.83
CA PHE A 26 -1.57 0.69 2.46
C PHE A 26 -2.23 -0.01 3.64
N ALA A 27 -2.86 0.72 4.56
CA ALA A 27 -3.55 0.15 5.70
C ALA A 27 -4.67 -0.83 5.27
N LEU A 28 -5.42 -0.48 4.23
CA LEU A 28 -6.45 -1.36 3.66
C LEU A 28 -5.84 -2.62 3.03
N MET A 29 -4.73 -2.48 2.29
CA MET A 29 -4.04 -3.62 1.69
C MET A 29 -3.46 -4.55 2.76
N VAL A 30 -2.83 -3.99 3.81
CA VAL A 30 -2.30 -4.74 4.96
C VAL A 30 -3.40 -5.50 5.69
N LYS A 31 -4.60 -4.91 5.87
CA LYS A 31 -5.76 -5.59 6.48
C LYS A 31 -6.19 -6.85 5.70
N ASN A 32 -5.91 -6.90 4.40
CA ASN A 32 -6.23 -8.03 3.53
C ASN A 32 -4.99 -8.91 3.21
N SER A 33 -3.88 -8.70 3.93
CA SER A 33 -2.67 -9.50 3.82
C SER A 33 -2.91 -10.92 4.35
N GLY A 34 -2.38 -11.93 3.66
CA GLY A 34 -2.56 -13.34 3.99
C GLY A 34 -3.90 -13.95 3.54
N THR A 35 -4.86 -13.13 3.09
CA THR A 35 -6.14 -13.61 2.53
C THR A 35 -6.27 -13.26 1.05
N ALA A 36 -6.37 -11.97 0.72
CA ALA A 36 -6.48 -11.50 -0.66
C ALA A 36 -5.11 -11.21 -1.30
N PHE A 37 -4.10 -10.93 -0.47
CA PHE A 37 -2.75 -10.59 -0.92
C PHE A 37 -1.73 -11.53 -0.29
N ASN A 38 -0.73 -11.93 -1.08
CA ASN A 38 0.44 -12.61 -0.53
C ASN A 38 1.24 -11.59 0.30
N PRO A 39 1.53 -11.89 1.59
CA PRO A 39 2.17 -10.93 2.50
C PRO A 39 3.55 -10.48 2.04
N LEU A 40 4.33 -11.39 1.44
CA LEU A 40 5.70 -11.13 0.99
C LEU A 40 5.70 -10.24 -0.27
N LEU A 41 4.76 -10.47 -1.19
CA LEU A 41 4.57 -9.62 -2.36
C LEU A 41 4.03 -8.23 -1.97
N LEU A 42 3.13 -8.18 -0.99
CA LEU A 42 2.57 -6.92 -0.51
C LEU A 42 3.63 -6.05 0.17
N ASP A 43 4.47 -6.64 1.02
CA ASP A 43 5.59 -5.93 1.66
C ASP A 43 6.55 -5.31 0.63
N HIS A 44 7.01 -6.11 -0.33
CA HIS A 44 7.89 -5.62 -1.39
C HIS A 44 7.22 -4.52 -2.24
N PHE A 45 5.92 -4.65 -2.52
CA PHE A 45 5.18 -3.63 -3.26
C PHE A 45 5.11 -2.30 -2.49
N ILE A 46 4.74 -2.32 -1.21
CA ILE A 46 4.66 -1.11 -0.37
C ILE A 46 6.03 -0.41 -0.30
N LYS A 47 7.10 -1.16 -0.07
CA LYS A 47 8.48 -0.63 -0.06
C LYS A 47 8.83 0.06 -1.38
N SER A 48 8.52 -0.58 -2.51
CA SER A 48 8.77 -0.01 -3.84
C SER A 48 7.98 1.27 -4.11
N ILE A 49 6.71 1.34 -3.70
CA ILE A 49 5.89 2.55 -3.87
C ILE A 49 6.40 3.68 -2.96
N ARG A 50 6.75 3.39 -1.70
CA ARG A 50 7.31 4.40 -0.78
C ARG A 50 8.61 4.99 -1.32
N ALA A 51 9.53 4.15 -1.80
CA ALA A 51 10.76 4.60 -2.45
C ALA A 51 10.47 5.50 -3.67
N THR A 52 9.49 5.13 -4.50
CA THR A 52 9.09 5.91 -5.69
C THR A 52 8.52 7.27 -5.34
N LEU A 53 7.77 7.35 -4.24
CA LEU A 53 7.15 8.58 -3.75
C LEU A 53 8.03 9.37 -2.77
N SER A 54 9.27 8.93 -2.54
CA SER A 54 10.17 9.49 -1.52
C SER A 54 9.54 9.59 -0.13
N LEU A 55 8.66 8.62 0.20
CA LEU A 55 8.03 8.51 1.51
C LEU A 55 8.99 7.79 2.47
N PRO A 56 9.01 8.16 3.76
CA PRO A 56 9.80 7.45 4.75
C PRO A 56 9.34 5.99 4.85
N GLU A 57 10.28 5.08 5.08
CA GLU A 57 9.93 3.73 5.47
C GLU A 57 9.31 3.77 6.87
N GLU A 58 8.16 3.13 7.04
CA GLU A 58 7.65 2.82 8.37
C GLU A 58 8.56 1.76 8.94
N THR A 59 9.39 2.16 9.90
CA THR A 59 10.21 1.24 10.69
C THR A 59 9.25 0.27 11.37
N GLN A 60 9.18 -0.97 10.89
CA GLN A 60 8.69 -2.05 11.73
C GLN A 60 9.64 -2.13 12.91
N GLU A 61 9.27 -1.48 14.01
CA GLU A 61 9.87 -1.73 15.30
C GLU A 61 9.67 -3.22 15.57
N VAL A 62 10.74 -3.98 15.34
CA VAL A 62 10.86 -5.38 15.75
C VAL A 62 10.65 -5.39 17.26
N ARG A 63 9.40 -5.60 17.67
CA ARG A 63 9.04 -6.00 19.03
C ARG A 63 9.69 -7.35 19.28
N GLY A 64 10.94 -7.30 19.76
CA GLY A 64 11.57 -8.38 20.50
C GLY A 64 10.99 -8.52 21.89
#